data_AF-A0A850NXX7-F1
#
_entry.id   AF-A0A850NXX7-F1
#
_cell.length_a   1.000
_cell.length_b   1.000
_cell.length_c   1.000
_cell.angle_alpha   90.00
_cell.angle_beta   90.00
_cell.angle_gamma   90.00
#
_symmetry.space_group_name_H-M   'P 1'
#
loop_
_entity.id
_entity.type
_entity.pdbx_description
1 polymer ?
#
loop_
_entity_poly.entity_id
_entity_poly.type
_entity_poly.pdbx_seq_one_letter_code
_entity_poly.pdbx_strand_id
1 'polypeptide(L)'
;MRIVIACDSFKGSLDARSVGEAITEGLRDVWPQDSGVAIRNLPIADGGEGTIDAIVDALGGTRRRTRVSGPLGGMVEAVWGFVPGPPGQPPLAVIEMA
;
A
#
# COMPACT_ATOMS: atom_id res chain seq x y z
N MET A 1 7.72 -14.67 -19.24
CA MET A 1 7.76 -13.18 -19.22
C MET A 1 7.58 -12.69 -17.79
N ARG A 2 7.86 -11.44 -17.45
CA ARG A 2 7.50 -10.84 -16.14
C ARG A 2 6.77 -9.51 -16.35
N ILE A 3 5.65 -9.31 -15.66
CA ILE A 3 4.84 -8.09 -15.69
C ILE A 3 4.78 -7.54 -14.25
N VAL A 4 5.11 -6.27 -14.09
CA VAL A 4 4.91 -5.53 -12.83
C VAL A 4 3.78 -4.54 -13.05
N ILE A 5 2.78 -4.60 -12.19
CA ILE A 5 1.67 -3.64 -12.16
C ILE A 5 1.98 -2.69 -11.01
N ALA A 6 2.31 -1.44 -11.34
CA ALA A 6 2.63 -0.38 -10.39
C ALA A 6 1.67 0.78 -10.63
N CYS A 7 0.48 0.68 -10.02
CA CYS A 7 -0.61 1.63 -10.17
C CYS A 7 -0.85 2.42 -8.88
N ASP A 8 -1.22 3.67 -9.05
CA ASP A 8 -1.76 4.52 -8.00
C ASP A 8 -3.30 4.35 -7.92
N SER A 9 -3.90 4.90 -6.87
CA SER A 9 -5.34 4.94 -6.64
C SER A 9 -6.10 5.70 -7.73
N PHE A 10 -7.34 5.28 -7.97
CA PHE A 10 -8.31 6.08 -8.71
C PHE A 10 -9.10 6.90 -7.69
N LYS A 11 -8.63 8.12 -7.42
CA LYS A 11 -9.13 9.00 -6.36
C LYS A 11 -10.66 9.08 -6.31
N GLY A 12 -11.24 8.73 -5.15
CA GLY A 12 -12.69 8.69 -4.94
C GLY A 12 -13.41 7.48 -5.54
N SER A 13 -12.68 6.45 -5.99
CA SER A 13 -13.23 5.24 -6.60
C SER A 13 -12.57 3.95 -6.06
N LEU A 14 -11.31 3.70 -6.40
CA LEU A 14 -10.58 2.48 -6.03
C LEU A 14 -9.21 2.81 -5.45
N ASP A 15 -8.80 2.09 -4.41
CA ASP A 15 -7.42 2.12 -3.93
C ASP A 15 -6.44 1.48 -4.94
N ALA A 16 -5.16 1.81 -4.80
CA ALA A 16 -4.09 1.35 -5.67
C ALA A 16 -4.00 -0.20 -5.76
N ARG A 17 -4.33 -0.90 -4.67
CA ARG A 17 -4.39 -2.36 -4.60
C ARG A 17 -5.47 -2.92 -5.50
N SER A 18 -6.68 -2.40 -5.37
CA SER A 18 -7.88 -2.81 -6.12
C SER A 18 -7.72 -2.55 -7.62
N VAL A 19 -7.13 -1.40 -8.00
CA VAL A 19 -6.75 -1.11 -9.40
C VAL A 19 -5.78 -2.18 -9.94
N GLY A 20 -4.73 -2.49 -9.19
CA GLY A 20 -3.76 -3.50 -9.60
C GLY A 20 -4.30 -4.94 -9.62
N GLU A 21 -5.28 -5.26 -8.76
CA GLU A 21 -5.97 -6.55 -8.73
C GLU A 21 -6.90 -6.72 -9.95
N ALA A 22 -7.67 -5.70 -10.33
CA ALA A 22 -8.49 -5.71 -11.54
C ALA A 22 -7.64 -5.86 -12.83
N ILE A 23 -6.48 -5.19 -12.90
CA ILE A 23 -5.52 -5.38 -14.01
C ILE A 23 -4.94 -6.79 -13.99
N THR A 24 -4.65 -7.34 -12.81
CA THR A 24 -4.16 -8.73 -12.67
C THR A 24 -5.19 -9.75 -13.15
N GLU A 25 -6.48 -9.52 -12.90
CA GLU A 25 -7.59 -10.36 -13.37
C GLU A 25 -7.66 -10.38 -14.90
N GLY A 26 -7.80 -9.21 -15.55
CA GLY A 26 -7.87 -9.13 -17.01
C GLY A 26 -6.61 -9.64 -17.74
N LEU A 27 -5.43 -9.55 -17.10
CA LEU A 27 -4.21 -10.17 -17.63
C LEU A 27 -4.22 -11.71 -17.54
N ARG A 28 -4.93 -12.30 -16.56
CA ARG A 28 -5.04 -13.77 -16.41
C ARG A 28 -5.98 -14.41 -17.42
N ASP A 29 -6.95 -13.66 -17.93
CA ASP A 29 -7.82 -14.11 -19.03
C ASP A 29 -7.01 -14.35 -20.33
N VAL A 30 -5.92 -13.59 -20.53
CA VAL A 30 -5.02 -13.70 -21.70
C VAL A 30 -3.82 -14.61 -21.41
N TRP A 31 -3.27 -14.52 -20.20
CA TRP A 31 -2.12 -15.31 -19.73
C TRP A 31 -2.46 -16.03 -18.42
N PRO A 32 -3.07 -17.23 -18.50
CA PRO A 32 -3.34 -18.08 -17.34
C PRO A 32 -2.07 -18.43 -16.54
N GLN A 33 -2.26 -18.92 -15.31
CA GLN A 33 -1.16 -19.14 -14.35
C GLN A 33 -0.05 -20.09 -14.85
N ASP A 34 -0.37 -21.02 -15.75
CA ASP A 34 0.54 -22.00 -16.35
C ASP A 34 1.27 -21.48 -17.61
N SER A 35 0.94 -20.28 -18.10
CA SER A 35 1.56 -19.63 -19.27
C SER A 35 3.05 -19.28 -19.13
N GLY A 36 3.62 -19.41 -17.93
CA GLY A 36 5.00 -18.97 -17.63
C GLY A 36 5.18 -17.44 -17.60
N VAL A 37 4.08 -16.67 -17.52
CA VAL A 37 4.08 -15.23 -17.28
C VAL A 37 3.93 -14.96 -15.78
N ALA A 38 4.96 -14.41 -15.15
CA ALA A 38 4.87 -14.01 -13.75
C ALA A 38 4.32 -12.57 -13.65
N ILE A 39 3.16 -12.41 -13.02
CA ILE A 39 2.50 -11.10 -12.79
C ILE A 39 2.65 -10.73 -11.31
N ARG A 40 3.07 -9.50 -11.02
CA ARG A 40 3.19 -8.98 -9.65
C ARG A 40 2.51 -7.61 -9.53
N ASN A 41 1.48 -7.53 -8.69
CA ASN A 41 0.91 -6.27 -8.23
C ASN A 41 1.82 -5.64 -7.16
N LEU A 42 2.14 -4.36 -7.32
CA LEU A 42 2.90 -3.51 -6.39
C LEU A 42 2.21 -2.14 -6.34
N PRO A 43 1.23 -1.94 -5.43
CA PRO A 43 0.59 -0.65 -5.24
C PRO A 43 1.62 0.45 -4.97
N ILE A 44 1.43 1.62 -5.60
CA ILE A 44 2.24 2.82 -5.37
C ILE A 44 1.35 3.97 -4.88
N ALA A 45 1.97 4.98 -4.30
CA ALA A 45 1.34 6.23 -3.86
C ALA A 45 2.35 7.38 -3.98
N ASP A 46 1.85 8.61 -4.09
CA ASP A 46 2.66 9.83 -4.28
C ASP A 46 3.04 10.57 -2.99
N GLY A 47 2.57 10.09 -1.83
CA GLY A 47 2.65 10.76 -0.53
C GLY A 47 1.29 11.19 0.03
N GLY A 48 0.21 11.09 -0.76
CA GLY A 48 -1.17 11.30 -0.33
C GLY A 48 -1.81 10.08 0.36
N GLU A 49 -3.14 10.02 0.26
CA GLU A 49 -4.00 8.96 0.81
C GLU A 49 -3.57 7.57 0.35
N GLY A 50 -3.33 6.65 1.29
CA GLY A 50 -2.95 5.25 0.98
C GLY A 50 -1.44 5.01 0.85
N THR A 51 -0.60 6.00 1.16
CA THR A 51 0.87 5.87 1.23
C THR A 51 1.32 4.91 2.34
N ILE A 52 0.64 4.91 3.49
CA ILE A 52 0.81 3.94 4.58
C ILE A 52 0.64 2.53 4.02
N ASP A 53 -0.43 2.31 3.25
CA ASP A 53 -0.82 1.01 2.72
C ASP A 53 0.20 0.51 1.67
N ALA A 54 0.56 1.36 0.71
CA ALA A 54 1.57 1.05 -0.31
C ALA A 54 2.92 0.65 0.32
N ILE A 55 3.41 1.40 1.31
CA ILE A 55 4.71 1.14 1.94
C ILE A 55 4.65 -0.06 2.90
N VAL A 56 3.61 -0.17 3.73
CA VAL A 56 3.44 -1.29 4.67
C VAL A 56 3.34 -2.62 3.92
N ASP A 57 2.54 -2.68 2.86
CA ASP A 57 2.33 -3.93 2.11
C ASP A 57 3.55 -4.30 1.26
N ALA A 58 4.31 -3.32 0.75
CA ALA A 58 5.53 -3.57 -0.01
C ALA A 58 6.71 -4.03 0.86
N LEU A 59 6.82 -3.55 2.10
CA LEU A 59 7.97 -3.78 2.99
C LEU A 59 7.69 -4.75 4.15
N GLY A 60 6.49 -5.33 4.26
CA GLY A 60 6.13 -6.24 5.35
C GLY A 60 5.97 -5.54 6.71
N GLY A 61 5.44 -4.32 6.68
CA GLY A 61 5.14 -3.54 7.89
C GLY A 61 3.83 -3.91 8.56
N THR A 62 3.35 -3.02 9.43
CA THR A 62 2.06 -3.12 10.12
C THR A 62 1.42 -1.74 10.26
N ARG A 63 0.09 -1.68 10.15
CA ARG A 63 -0.72 -0.47 10.38
C ARG A 63 -1.03 -0.36 11.89
N ARG A 64 -0.50 0.66 12.59
CA ARG A 64 -0.63 0.88 14.05
C ARG A 64 -1.64 1.99 14.35
N ARG A 65 -2.24 1.94 15.55
CA ARG A 65 -3.16 2.97 16.05
C ARG A 65 -2.63 3.63 17.32
N THR A 66 -2.87 4.93 17.48
CA THR A 66 -2.43 5.69 18.65
C THR A 66 -3.45 6.78 18.96
N ARG A 67 -3.85 6.93 20.22
CA ARG A 67 -4.70 8.06 20.63
C ARG A 67 -3.87 9.33 20.72
N VAL A 68 -4.25 10.35 19.95
CA VAL A 68 -3.58 11.66 19.86
C VAL A 68 -4.60 12.80 19.98
N SER A 69 -4.14 14.04 20.18
CA SER A 69 -5.01 15.21 20.05
C SER A 69 -5.35 15.41 18.58
N GLY A 70 -6.65 15.45 18.27
CA GLY A 70 -7.15 15.83 16.96
C GLY A 70 -7.15 17.35 16.74
N PRO A 71 -7.52 17.82 15.53
CA PRO A 71 -7.42 19.23 15.14
C PRO A 71 -8.36 20.17 15.93
N LEU A 72 -9.40 19.62 16.57
CA LEU A 72 -10.33 20.36 17.43
C LEU A 72 -10.07 20.14 18.93
N GLY A 73 -8.88 19.65 19.32
CA GLY A 73 -8.46 19.44 20.71
C GLY A 73 -9.05 18.21 21.42
N GLY A 74 -10.04 17.53 20.82
CA GLY A 74 -10.53 16.23 21.29
C GLY A 74 -9.58 15.08 20.94
N MET A 75 -9.60 14.00 21.72
CA MET A 75 -8.77 12.81 21.44
C MET A 75 -9.34 11.99 20.26
N VAL A 76 -8.49 11.63 19.30
CA VAL A 76 -8.81 10.78 18.13
C VAL A 76 -7.88 9.57 18.07
N GLU A 77 -8.29 8.47 17.42
CA GLU A 77 -7.36 7.42 16.99
C GLU A 77 -6.71 7.82 15.66
N ALA A 78 -5.40 8.07 15.65
CA ALA A 78 -4.63 8.21 14.43
C ALA A 78 -4.06 6.85 13.99
N VAL A 79 -3.97 6.62 12.68
CA VAL A 79 -3.36 5.44 12.05
C VAL A 79 -2.01 5.83 11.46
N TRP A 80 -1.00 4.96 11.60
CA TRP A 80 0.32 5.16 11.00
C TRP A 80 0.98 3.82 10.65
N GLY A 81 1.88 3.82 9.67
CA GLY A 81 2.62 2.63 9.24
C GLY A 81 3.92 2.43 10.02
N PHE A 82 4.17 1.21 10.49
CA PHE A 82 5.45 0.81 11.09
C PHE A 82 6.07 -0.34 10.29
N VAL A 83 7.28 -0.13 9.78
CA VAL A 83 8.08 -1.15 9.09
C VAL A 83 9.32 -1.47 9.95
N PRO A 84 9.54 -2.74 10.35
CA PRO A 84 10.73 -3.10 11.12
C PRO A 84 11.99 -2.91 10.27
N GLY A 85 13.02 -2.29 10.86
CA GLY A 85 14.32 -2.13 10.20
C GLY A 85 15.08 -3.46 10.12
N PRO A 86 15.97 -3.64 9.12
CA PRO A 86 16.97 -4.71 9.14
C PRO A 86 17.82 -4.69 10.42
N PRO A 87 18.48 -5.81 10.80
CA PRO A 87 19.40 -5.82 11.93
C PRO A 87 20.45 -4.71 11.85
N GLY A 88 20.55 -3.89 12.89
CA GLY A 88 21.46 -2.73 12.96
C GLY A 88 20.95 -1.45 12.29
N GLN A 89 19.72 -1.42 11.78
CA GLN A 89 19.09 -0.24 11.18
C GLN A 89 17.82 0.17 11.96
N PRO A 90 17.47 1.47 11.98
CA PRO A 90 16.24 1.93 12.61
C PRO A 90 15.00 1.46 11.83
N PRO A 91 13.83 1.31 12.49
CA PRO A 91 12.57 1.09 11.79
C PRO A 91 12.13 2.34 11.01
N LEU A 92 11.33 2.13 9.97
CA LEU A 92 10.66 3.20 9.22
C LEU A 92 9.25 3.42 9.79
N ALA A 93 8.90 4.69 10.01
CA ALA A 93 7.54 5.12 10.29
C ALA A 93 6.98 5.88 9.08
N VAL A 94 5.72 5.60 8.72
CA VAL A 94 4.98 6.25 7.64
C VAL A 94 3.77 6.94 8.24
N ILE A 95 3.58 8.22 7.92
CA ILE A 95 2.53 9.06 8.52
C ILE A 95 1.80 9.79 7.40
N GLU A 96 0.48 9.66 7.37
CA GLU A 96 -0.41 10.52 6.60
C GLU A 96 -1.05 11.55 7.53
N MET A 97 -1.08 12.82 7.12
CA MET A 97 -1.73 13.91 7.84
C MET A 97 -3.05 14.30 7.17
N ALA A 98 -4.06 13.43 7.34
CA ALA A 98 -5.44 13.67 6.90
C ALA A 98 -6.28 14.37 7.99
#